data_AF-A0A166KK52-F1
#
_entry.id   AF-A0A166KK52-F1
#
_cell.length_a   1.000
_cell.length_b   1.000
_cell.length_c   1.000
_cell.angle_alpha   90.00
_cell.angle_beta   90.00
_cell.angle_gamma   90.00
#
_symmetry.space_group_name_H-M   'P 1'
#
loop_
_entity.id
_entity.type
_entity.pdbx_description
1 polymer ?
#
loop_
_entity_poly.entity_id
_entity_poly.type
_entity_poly.pdbx_seq_one_letter_code
_entity_poly.pdbx_strand_id
1 'polypeptide(L)'
;MSFPDPIEDQEHDAPREFRVNSFRTITHPYDAKVLLSRPPWIFTSPNMSDIPFVEVAPTPLYARADGRFGLEDYVVWPQSHSEAYPWAPCVLRKPAPDVLEMHPHWFLWEDLTLLDWVAPPGASWQKTGVLRQCFMCILRRELQPIITRALQTGSDDALPSYIVVAVNALTATLARLEDLPMSYRDLILQFTQAQCLALDLLAMEAYHGHMFARMSQRQKIYPLRPEFMGCHTSGPGYLNQ
;
A
#
# COMPACT_ATOMS: atom_id res chain seq x y z
N MET A 1 -22.24 -5.83 18.57
CA MET A 1 -22.03 -4.55 17.85
C MET A 1 -21.44 -4.93 16.51
N SER A 2 -22.20 -4.75 15.44
CA SER A 2 -21.72 -4.95 14.06
C SER A 2 -20.74 -3.83 13.74
N PHE A 3 -19.61 -4.16 13.12
CA PHE A 3 -18.74 -3.16 12.52
C PHE A 3 -19.35 -2.72 11.18
N PRO A 4 -19.29 -1.43 10.84
CA PRO A 4 -19.79 -0.94 9.55
C PRO A 4 -19.03 -1.56 8.37
N ASP A 5 -19.74 -1.76 7.25
CA ASP A 5 -19.24 -2.36 6.01
C ASP A 5 -18.16 -1.48 5.36
N PRO A 6 -17.11 -2.04 4.72
CA PRO A 6 -15.88 -1.34 4.33
C PRO A 6 -16.03 -0.25 3.24
N ILE A 7 -17.18 -0.18 2.58
CA ILE A 7 -17.40 0.62 1.37
C ILE A 7 -18.65 1.52 1.51
N GLU A 8 -19.64 1.13 2.31
CA GLU A 8 -20.95 1.77 2.32
C GLU A 8 -21.02 3.11 3.06
N ASP A 9 -20.10 3.39 3.99
CA ASP A 9 -20.08 4.66 4.74
C ASP A 9 -19.69 5.87 3.87
N GLN A 10 -19.19 5.65 2.64
CA GLN A 10 -18.90 6.72 1.67
C GLN A 10 -19.45 6.49 0.26
N GLU A 11 -19.90 5.28 -0.10
CA GLU A 11 -20.63 5.07 -1.37
C GLU A 11 -21.99 5.80 -1.43
N HIS A 12 -22.58 6.11 -0.28
CA HIS A 12 -23.84 6.85 -0.20
C HIS A 12 -23.68 8.37 -0.18
N ASP A 13 -22.45 8.88 -0.06
CA ASP A 13 -22.18 10.29 -0.31
C ASP A 13 -22.24 10.47 -1.83
N ALA A 14 -23.16 11.29 -2.31
CA ALA A 14 -23.28 11.58 -3.74
C ALA A 14 -21.87 11.89 -4.30
N PRO A 15 -21.44 11.27 -5.42
CA PRO A 15 -20.13 11.54 -6.00
C PRO A 15 -20.01 13.05 -6.16
N ARG A 16 -19.11 13.64 -5.37
CA ARG A 16 -18.91 15.09 -5.41
C ARG A 16 -18.24 15.37 -6.75
N GLU A 17 -19.05 15.78 -7.73
CA GLU A 17 -18.58 16.21 -9.04
C GLU A 17 -17.65 17.42 -8.85
N PHE A 18 -16.36 17.14 -8.75
CA PHE A 18 -15.36 18.18 -8.85
C PHE A 18 -15.26 18.57 -10.33
N ARG A 19 -15.48 19.85 -10.62
CA ARG A 19 -15.35 20.38 -11.97
C ARG A 19 -13.88 20.40 -12.38
N VAL A 20 -13.40 19.27 -12.91
CA VAL A 20 -12.08 19.15 -13.51
C VAL A 20 -12.09 19.95 -14.81
N ASN A 21 -11.50 21.14 -14.80
CA ASN A 21 -11.33 21.93 -16.01
C ASN A 21 -10.10 21.40 -16.77
N SER A 22 -10.31 20.48 -17.72
CA SER A 22 -9.27 20.09 -18.70
C SER A 22 -9.13 21.19 -19.76
N PHE A 23 -8.30 22.19 -19.49
CA PHE A 23 -7.95 23.18 -20.51
C PHE A 23 -6.82 22.63 -21.40
N ARG A 24 -7.15 22.45 -22.70
CA ARG A 24 -6.29 22.24 -23.88
C ARG A 24 -6.25 20.82 -24.44
N THR A 25 -6.30 20.75 -25.77
CA THR A 25 -6.21 19.54 -26.62
C THR A 25 -4.78 19.00 -26.78
N ILE A 26 -3.76 19.74 -26.31
CA ILE A 26 -2.35 19.35 -26.32
C ILE A 26 -1.77 19.73 -24.95
N THR A 27 -1.46 18.73 -24.12
CA THR A 27 -0.73 18.89 -22.86
C THR A 27 0.75 18.62 -23.08
N HIS A 28 1.61 19.58 -22.74
CA HIS A 28 3.05 19.36 -22.67
C HIS A 28 3.41 18.59 -21.39
N PRO A 29 4.61 17.96 -21.31
CA PRO A 29 5.01 17.17 -20.13
C PRO A 29 5.04 17.94 -18.80
N TYR A 30 4.96 19.27 -18.83
CA TYR A 30 4.96 20.15 -17.65
C TYR A 30 3.57 20.76 -17.38
N ASP A 31 2.58 20.47 -18.22
CA ASP A 31 1.21 20.92 -18.00
C ASP A 31 0.52 19.99 -17.01
N ALA A 32 -0.21 20.57 -16.05
CA ALA A 32 -1.08 19.78 -15.19
C ALA A 32 -2.19 19.14 -16.03
N LYS A 33 -2.27 17.80 -16.04
CA LYS A 33 -3.35 17.07 -16.71
C LYS A 33 -4.70 17.32 -16.02
N VAL A 34 -4.68 17.46 -14.70
CA VAL A 34 -5.84 17.85 -13.89
C VAL A 34 -5.48 18.85 -12.80
N LEU A 35 -6.42 19.74 -12.50
CA LEU A 35 -6.32 20.75 -11.47
C LEU A 35 -7.64 20.83 -10.68
N LEU A 36 -7.53 20.88 -9.36
CA LEU A 36 -8.62 21.15 -8.42
C LEU A 36 -8.26 22.35 -7.58
N SER A 37 -9.08 23.40 -7.64
CA SER A 37 -8.96 24.57 -6.77
C SER A 37 -9.98 24.47 -5.64
N ARG A 38 -9.50 24.35 -4.40
CA ARG A 38 -10.31 24.33 -3.18
C ARG A 38 -9.66 25.25 -2.16
N PRO A 39 -10.06 26.54 -2.07
CA PRO A 39 -9.44 27.50 -1.18
C PRO A 39 -9.25 26.95 0.25
N PRO A 40 -8.07 27.12 0.89
CA PRO A 40 -6.89 27.85 0.41
C PRO A 40 -5.92 27.05 -0.49
N TRP A 41 -6.29 25.82 -0.87
CA TRP A 41 -5.42 24.86 -1.55
C TRP A 41 -5.66 24.79 -3.06
N ILE A 42 -4.60 24.48 -3.80
CA ILE A 42 -4.65 24.08 -5.20
C ILE A 42 -3.97 22.72 -5.30
N PHE A 43 -4.69 21.74 -5.83
CA PHE A 43 -4.18 20.41 -6.10
C PHE A 43 -4.01 20.25 -7.60
N THR A 44 -2.90 19.65 -8.01
CA THR A 44 -2.59 19.38 -9.41
C THR A 44 -1.99 18.00 -9.55
N SER A 45 -2.32 17.30 -10.64
CA SER A 45 -1.57 16.14 -11.06
C SER A 45 -1.09 16.33 -12.50
N PRO A 46 0.23 16.32 -12.76
CA PRO A 46 0.76 16.43 -14.12
C PRO A 46 0.53 15.15 -14.92
N ASN A 47 0.59 14.00 -14.25
CA ASN A 47 0.66 12.70 -14.93
C ASN A 47 -0.62 11.86 -14.76
N MET A 48 -1.42 12.08 -13.70
CA MET A 48 -2.69 11.36 -13.48
C MET A 48 -3.88 12.10 -14.06
N SER A 49 -4.95 11.36 -14.37
CA SER A 49 -6.25 11.88 -14.81
C SER A 49 -7.18 12.27 -13.66
N ASP A 50 -6.70 12.12 -12.42
CA ASP A 50 -7.47 12.29 -11.19
C ASP A 50 -6.58 12.94 -10.12
N ILE A 51 -7.24 13.50 -9.11
CA ILE A 51 -6.61 14.03 -7.90
C ILE A 51 -7.14 13.18 -6.75
N PRO A 52 -6.26 12.48 -6.01
CA PRO A 52 -6.72 11.73 -4.85
C PRO A 52 -7.35 12.71 -3.86
N PHE A 53 -8.44 12.30 -3.24
CA PHE A 53 -8.93 12.94 -2.03
C PHE A 53 -7.80 13.07 -0.99
N VAL A 54 -7.60 14.28 -0.48
CA VAL A 54 -6.62 14.57 0.57
C VAL A 54 -7.38 15.13 1.76
N GLU A 55 -7.34 14.40 2.87
CA GLU A 55 -7.82 14.92 4.15
C GLU A 55 -6.76 15.86 4.72
N VAL A 56 -7.15 17.10 4.99
CA VAL A 56 -6.20 18.15 5.43
C VAL A 56 -6.22 18.28 6.95
N ALA A 57 -7.31 17.84 7.59
CA ALA A 57 -7.42 17.83 9.04
C ALA A 57 -6.89 16.51 9.61
N PRO A 58 -6.19 16.54 10.76
CA PRO A 58 -5.87 15.30 11.47
C PRO A 58 -7.14 14.52 11.81
N THR A 59 -7.19 13.27 11.40
CA THR A 59 -8.26 12.31 11.74
C THR A 59 -7.76 11.33 12.80
N PRO A 60 -8.65 10.88 13.70
CA PRO A 60 -8.31 9.81 14.62
C PRO A 60 -8.09 8.49 13.86
N LEU A 61 -6.96 7.84 14.13
CA LEU A 61 -6.58 6.58 13.48
C LEU A 61 -7.30 5.39 14.14
N TYR A 62 -8.01 4.61 13.33
CA TYR A 62 -8.71 3.41 13.78
C TYR A 62 -8.49 2.25 12.82
N ALA A 63 -8.09 1.09 13.35
CA ALA A 63 -8.10 -0.15 12.57
C ALA A 63 -9.53 -0.52 12.19
N ARG A 64 -9.73 -0.86 10.91
CA ARG A 64 -11.01 -1.29 10.34
C ARG A 64 -11.16 -2.81 10.43
N ALA A 65 -12.30 -3.32 9.93
CA ALA A 65 -12.61 -4.75 9.98
C ALA A 65 -11.61 -5.61 9.19
N ASP A 66 -10.97 -5.06 8.17
CA ASP A 66 -9.90 -5.68 7.38
C ASP A 66 -8.49 -5.48 7.99
N GLY A 67 -8.41 -4.87 9.18
CA GLY A 67 -7.15 -4.58 9.87
C GLY A 67 -6.36 -3.40 9.32
N ARG A 68 -6.83 -2.75 8.25
CA ARG A 68 -6.19 -1.55 7.66
C ARG A 68 -6.69 -0.29 8.33
N PHE A 69 -6.09 0.85 7.98
CA PHE A 69 -6.47 2.14 8.56
C PHE A 69 -7.37 3.01 7.67
N GLY A 70 -7.74 2.54 6.48
CA GLY A 70 -8.54 3.33 5.53
C GLY A 70 -7.68 4.31 4.74
N LEU A 71 -8.09 5.58 4.63
CA LEU A 71 -7.37 6.61 3.86
C LEU A 71 -6.03 7.01 4.49
N GLU A 72 -5.88 6.75 5.78
CA GLU A 72 -4.65 6.96 6.55
C GLU A 72 -3.62 5.84 6.32
N ASP A 73 -4.00 4.76 5.62
CA ASP A 73 -3.13 3.64 5.34
C ASP A 73 -2.34 3.86 4.04
N TYR A 74 -1.01 3.88 4.15
CA TYR A 74 -0.12 4.15 3.01
C TYR A 74 -0.13 3.05 1.94
N VAL A 75 -0.61 1.85 2.26
CA VAL A 75 -0.77 0.77 1.28
C VAL A 75 -2.12 0.80 0.56
N VAL A 76 -3.06 1.62 1.04
CA VAL A 76 -4.39 1.81 0.43
C VAL A 76 -4.48 3.15 -0.29
N TRP A 77 -3.82 4.18 0.23
CA TRP A 77 -4.01 5.55 -0.23
C TRP A 77 -2.70 6.37 -0.32
N PRO A 78 -2.56 7.27 -1.32
CA PRO A 78 -1.37 8.11 -1.46
C PRO A 78 -1.16 9.06 -0.27
N GLN A 79 0.02 8.97 0.36
CA GLN A 79 0.40 9.81 1.50
C GLN A 79 1.27 11.00 1.09
N SER A 80 1.51 11.91 2.04
CA SER A 80 2.50 12.97 1.87
C SER A 80 3.89 12.37 1.69
N HIS A 81 4.66 12.91 0.75
CA HIS A 81 6.06 12.50 0.59
C HIS A 81 6.85 12.71 1.88
N SER A 82 7.67 11.74 2.24
CA SER A 82 8.55 11.79 3.41
C SER A 82 9.93 11.26 3.06
N GLU A 83 10.96 12.04 3.36
CA GLU A 83 12.35 11.62 3.20
C GLU A 83 12.74 10.47 4.14
N ALA A 84 11.98 10.27 5.22
CA ALA A 84 12.17 9.14 6.12
C ALA A 84 11.68 7.81 5.52
N TYR A 85 10.75 7.87 4.56
CA TYR A 85 10.16 6.72 3.87
C TYR A 85 10.16 6.94 2.34
N PRO A 86 11.34 7.10 1.72
CA PRO A 86 11.44 7.56 0.34
C PRO A 86 10.90 6.53 -0.67
N TRP A 87 10.78 5.26 -0.28
CA TRP A 87 10.20 4.20 -1.10
C TRP A 87 8.67 4.17 -1.06
N ALA A 88 8.01 4.82 -0.11
CA ALA A 88 6.56 4.76 0.07
C ALA A 88 5.75 5.08 -1.21
N PRO A 89 6.16 6.05 -2.06
CA PRO A 89 5.47 6.29 -3.32
C PRO A 89 5.50 5.10 -4.29
N CYS A 90 6.44 4.17 -4.13
CA CYS A 90 6.63 2.97 -4.96
C CYS A 90 5.81 1.76 -4.47
N VAL A 91 5.02 1.91 -3.40
CA VAL A 91 4.08 0.86 -2.97
C VAL A 91 3.11 0.54 -4.08
N LEU A 92 2.87 -0.75 -4.35
CA LEU A 92 1.94 -1.16 -5.39
C LEU A 92 0.49 -0.86 -4.97
N ARG A 93 -0.28 -0.28 -5.88
CA ARG A 93 -1.73 -0.15 -5.75
C ARG A 93 -2.39 -1.51 -5.89
N LYS A 94 -3.54 -1.69 -5.21
CA LYS A 94 -4.43 -2.81 -5.48
C LYS A 94 -4.84 -2.78 -6.96
N PRO A 95 -4.58 -3.86 -7.73
CA PRO A 95 -5.03 -3.95 -9.11
C PRO A 95 -6.56 -3.85 -9.22
N ALA A 96 -7.04 -3.50 -10.40
CA ALA A 96 -8.47 -3.52 -10.69
C ALA A 96 -9.02 -4.97 -10.55
N PRO A 97 -10.31 -5.14 -10.17
CA PRO A 97 -10.87 -6.46 -9.87
C PRO A 97 -10.74 -7.48 -11.00
N ASP A 98 -10.79 -7.03 -12.26
CA ASP A 98 -10.71 -7.87 -13.45
C ASP A 98 -9.31 -8.48 -13.69
N VAL A 99 -8.27 -7.93 -13.06
CA VAL A 99 -6.88 -8.40 -13.18
C VAL A 99 -6.28 -8.86 -11.86
N LEU A 100 -6.98 -8.70 -10.74
CA LEU A 100 -6.47 -8.98 -9.40
C LEU A 100 -6.04 -10.44 -9.24
N GLU A 101 -6.90 -11.40 -9.61
CA GLU A 101 -6.62 -12.84 -9.46
C GLU A 101 -5.42 -13.32 -10.29
N MET A 102 -5.15 -12.64 -11.42
CA MET A 102 -4.01 -12.95 -12.29
C MET A 102 -2.73 -12.24 -11.86
N HIS A 103 -2.81 -11.32 -10.89
CA HIS A 103 -1.66 -10.57 -10.45
C HIS A 103 -0.68 -11.48 -9.67
N PRO A 104 0.64 -11.45 -9.93
CA PRO A 104 1.60 -12.32 -9.23
C PRO A 104 1.60 -12.18 -7.70
N HIS A 105 1.10 -11.06 -7.21
CA HIS A 105 1.03 -10.72 -5.78
C HIS A 105 -0.42 -10.57 -5.26
N TRP A 106 -1.41 -11.18 -5.92
CA TRP A 106 -2.84 -11.08 -5.57
C TRP A 106 -3.12 -11.25 -4.07
N PHE A 107 -2.42 -12.18 -3.41
CA PHE A 107 -2.53 -12.49 -1.98
C PHE A 107 -2.21 -11.32 -1.04
N LEU A 108 -1.56 -10.26 -1.52
CA LEU A 108 -1.29 -9.04 -0.75
C LEU A 108 -2.50 -8.12 -0.59
N TRP A 109 -3.59 -8.37 -1.33
CA TRP A 109 -4.82 -7.59 -1.26
C TRP A 109 -6.08 -8.43 -0.98
N GLU A 110 -5.86 -9.68 -0.59
CA GLU A 110 -6.90 -10.56 -0.09
C GLU A 110 -7.36 -10.15 1.31
N ASP A 111 -8.63 -10.39 1.59
CA ASP A 111 -9.22 -10.19 2.90
C ASP A 111 -9.56 -11.55 3.52
N LEU A 112 -9.16 -11.73 4.78
CA LEU A 112 -9.43 -12.99 5.46
C LEU A 112 -10.90 -13.10 5.85
N THR A 113 -11.42 -14.31 5.72
CA THR A 113 -12.75 -14.66 6.22
C THR A 113 -12.65 -15.48 7.51
N LEU A 114 -13.78 -15.68 8.20
CA LEU A 114 -13.83 -16.60 9.35
C LEU A 114 -13.43 -18.04 8.99
N LEU A 115 -13.50 -18.43 7.71
CA LEU A 115 -13.07 -19.75 7.24
C LEU A 115 -11.54 -19.90 7.23
N ASP A 116 -10.80 -18.79 7.27
CA ASP A 116 -9.34 -18.77 7.31
C ASP A 116 -8.80 -18.84 8.75
N TRP A 117 -9.68 -18.74 9.75
CA TRP A 117 -9.33 -18.78 11.17
C TRP A 117 -9.75 -20.13 11.77
N VAL A 118 -8.78 -21.00 11.96
CA VAL A 118 -9.02 -22.42 12.29
C VAL A 118 -8.54 -22.73 13.69
N ALA A 119 -9.32 -23.52 14.42
CA ALA A 119 -8.90 -24.00 15.73
C ALA A 119 -7.64 -24.89 15.59
N PRO A 120 -6.59 -24.70 16.40
CA PRO A 120 -5.41 -25.56 16.36
C PRO A 120 -5.78 -27.01 16.73
N PRO A 121 -5.11 -28.02 16.16
CA PRO A 121 -5.34 -29.41 16.52
C PRO A 121 -5.18 -29.64 18.04
N GLY A 122 -6.18 -30.23 18.68
CA GLY A 122 -6.14 -30.52 20.11
C GLY A 122 -6.38 -29.31 21.03
N ALA A 123 -6.76 -28.15 20.50
CA ALA A 123 -7.08 -26.98 21.30
C ALA A 123 -8.37 -27.19 22.12
N SER A 124 -8.27 -27.02 23.44
CA SER A 124 -9.42 -26.96 24.35
C SER A 124 -9.93 -25.53 24.56
N TRP A 125 -9.15 -24.52 24.16
CA TRP A 125 -9.51 -23.11 24.27
C TRP A 125 -10.56 -22.72 23.23
N GLN A 126 -11.57 -21.99 23.68
CA GLN A 126 -12.57 -21.38 22.80
C GLN A 126 -12.09 -19.99 22.37
N LYS A 127 -12.50 -19.56 21.17
CA LYS A 127 -12.25 -18.21 20.62
C LYS A 127 -10.79 -17.88 20.28
N THR A 128 -9.94 -18.88 20.07
CA THR A 128 -8.60 -18.72 19.50
C THR A 128 -8.43 -19.62 18.28
N GLY A 129 -7.60 -19.17 17.34
CA GLY A 129 -7.36 -19.85 16.08
C GLY A 129 -6.07 -19.37 15.44
N VAL A 130 -5.61 -20.13 14.45
CA VAL A 130 -4.43 -19.84 13.62
C VAL A 130 -4.86 -19.68 12.17
N LEU A 131 -3.97 -19.13 11.34
CA LEU A 131 -4.23 -19.00 9.92
C LEU A 131 -4.34 -20.39 9.29
N ARG A 132 -5.34 -20.56 8.43
CA ARG A 132 -5.55 -21.80 7.69
C ARG A 132 -4.30 -22.20 6.93
N GLN A 133 -3.88 -23.45 7.14
CA GLN A 133 -2.58 -23.95 6.66
C GLN A 133 -2.37 -23.76 5.16
N CYS A 134 -3.40 -23.93 4.33
CA CYS A 134 -3.26 -23.73 2.88
C CYS A 134 -2.88 -22.28 2.54
N PHE A 135 -3.45 -21.29 3.23
CA PHE A 135 -3.10 -19.88 3.03
C PHE A 135 -1.69 -19.61 3.60
N MET A 136 -1.36 -20.15 4.75
CA MET A 136 0.00 -20.03 5.31
C MET A 136 1.08 -20.56 4.36
N CYS A 137 0.80 -21.68 3.66
CA CYS A 137 1.69 -22.21 2.61
C CYS A 137 1.84 -21.23 1.44
N ILE A 138 0.76 -20.56 1.01
CA ILE A 138 0.82 -19.52 -0.04
C ILE A 138 1.71 -18.37 0.42
N LEU A 139 1.48 -17.81 1.62
CA LEU A 139 2.27 -16.69 2.13
C LEU A 139 3.76 -17.02 2.15
N ARG A 140 4.16 -18.17 2.71
CA ARG A 140 5.57 -18.58 2.74
C ARG A 140 6.18 -18.74 1.35
N ARG A 141 5.48 -19.43 0.45
CA ARG A 141 5.97 -19.70 -0.90
C ARG A 141 6.19 -18.40 -1.67
N GLU A 142 5.23 -17.48 -1.60
CA GLU A 142 5.24 -16.27 -2.41
C GLU A 142 6.05 -15.11 -1.78
N LEU A 143 6.14 -15.04 -0.45
CA LEU A 143 6.93 -14.00 0.22
C LEU A 143 8.43 -14.31 0.23
N GLN A 144 8.84 -15.59 0.18
CA GLN A 144 10.25 -15.94 0.23
C GLN A 144 11.08 -15.34 -0.94
N PRO A 145 10.60 -15.34 -2.20
CA PRO A 145 11.25 -14.62 -3.29
C PRO A 145 11.33 -13.11 -3.06
N ILE A 146 10.28 -12.49 -2.51
CA ILE A 146 10.24 -11.04 -2.22
C ILE A 146 11.31 -10.69 -1.19
N ILE A 147 11.39 -11.44 -0.09
CA ILE A 147 12.41 -11.26 0.96
C ILE A 147 13.82 -11.40 0.36
N THR A 148 14.04 -12.45 -0.44
CA THR A 148 15.33 -12.71 -1.08
C THR A 148 15.77 -11.54 -1.96
N ARG A 149 14.89 -11.02 -2.82
CA ARG A 149 15.22 -9.90 -3.72
C ARG A 149 15.44 -8.59 -2.96
N ALA A 150 14.62 -8.31 -1.95
CA ALA A 150 14.79 -7.12 -1.11
C ALA A 150 16.16 -7.10 -0.41
N LEU A 151 16.61 -8.25 0.13
CA LEU A 151 17.93 -8.39 0.73
C LEU A 151 19.08 -8.25 -0.28
N GLN A 152 18.82 -8.48 -1.57
CA GLN A 152 19.77 -8.31 -2.66
C GLN A 152 19.77 -6.89 -3.26
N THR A 153 18.87 -6.00 -2.83
CA THR A 153 18.74 -4.67 -3.44
C THR A 153 19.82 -3.68 -2.97
N GLY A 154 20.68 -4.07 -2.01
CA GLY A 154 21.83 -3.27 -1.61
C GLY A 154 22.87 -3.15 -2.72
N SER A 155 23.35 -1.94 -2.98
CA SER A 155 24.63 -1.73 -3.67
C SER A 155 25.81 -2.26 -2.84
N ASP A 156 27.01 -2.33 -3.43
CA ASP A 156 28.24 -2.81 -2.76
C ASP A 156 28.53 -2.15 -1.39
N ASP A 157 27.95 -0.98 -1.10
CA ASP A 157 28.14 -0.19 0.13
C ASP A 157 27.14 -0.44 1.28
N ALA A 158 26.55 -1.64 1.35
CA ALA A 158 25.69 -2.16 2.42
C ALA A 158 24.17 -1.91 2.30
N LEU A 159 23.42 -2.90 2.81
CA LEU A 159 21.96 -2.95 2.77
C LEU A 159 21.34 -1.90 3.72
N PRO A 160 20.40 -1.06 3.26
CA PRO A 160 19.68 -0.13 4.12
C PRO A 160 19.02 -0.80 5.33
N SER A 161 19.18 -0.21 6.52
CA SER A 161 18.72 -0.80 7.78
C SER A 161 17.21 -1.05 7.82
N TYR A 162 16.41 -0.19 7.19
CA TYR A 162 14.96 -0.36 7.14
C TYR A 162 14.51 -1.60 6.35
N ILE A 163 15.29 -2.07 5.36
CA ILE A 163 15.01 -3.33 4.68
C ILE A 163 15.18 -4.48 5.66
N VAL A 164 16.29 -4.49 6.42
CA VAL A 164 16.55 -5.52 7.44
C VAL A 164 15.46 -5.53 8.51
N VAL A 165 15.03 -4.35 8.97
CA VAL A 165 13.93 -4.20 9.93
C VAL A 165 12.64 -4.75 9.36
N ALA A 166 12.27 -4.41 8.12
CA ALA A 166 11.05 -4.87 7.48
C ALA A 166 11.06 -6.40 7.26
N VAL A 167 12.19 -6.98 6.83
CA VAL A 167 12.36 -8.43 6.70
C VAL A 167 12.18 -9.13 8.05
N ASN A 168 12.87 -8.66 9.09
CA ASN A 168 12.75 -9.25 10.42
C ASN A 168 11.32 -9.14 10.98
N ALA A 169 10.67 -8.00 10.77
CA ALA A 169 9.28 -7.79 11.16
C ALA A 169 8.34 -8.73 10.41
N LEU A 170 8.56 -8.93 9.11
CA LEU A 170 7.76 -9.84 8.30
C LEU A 170 7.95 -11.28 8.76
N THR A 171 9.19 -11.74 8.94
CA THR A 171 9.49 -13.10 9.43
C THR A 171 8.85 -13.35 10.79
N ALA A 172 8.94 -12.40 11.73
CA ALA A 172 8.31 -12.53 13.03
C ALA A 172 6.77 -12.54 12.93
N THR A 173 6.20 -11.79 12.00
CA THR A 173 4.75 -11.77 11.75
C THR A 173 4.26 -13.09 11.16
N LEU A 174 5.01 -13.66 10.21
CA LEU A 174 4.71 -14.98 9.64
C LEU A 174 4.77 -16.09 10.69
N ALA A 175 5.77 -16.05 11.58
CA ALA A 175 5.86 -17.00 12.69
C ALA A 175 4.64 -16.90 13.63
N ARG A 176 4.15 -15.67 13.92
CA ARG A 176 2.93 -15.50 14.71
C ARG A 176 1.69 -16.01 14.00
N LEU A 177 1.54 -15.75 12.70
CA LEU A 177 0.38 -16.21 11.93
C LEU A 177 0.26 -17.74 11.88
N GLU A 178 1.39 -18.43 11.95
CA GLU A 178 1.46 -19.89 11.94
C GLU A 178 1.31 -20.51 13.32
N ASP A 179 2.11 -20.04 14.28
CA ASP A 179 2.33 -20.78 15.53
C ASP A 179 1.55 -20.21 16.72
N LEU A 180 1.06 -18.97 16.64
CA LEU A 180 0.41 -18.30 17.77
C LEU A 180 -1.11 -18.33 17.62
N PRO A 181 -1.85 -19.12 18.43
CA PRO A 181 -3.30 -19.04 18.47
C PRO A 181 -3.74 -17.67 18.98
N MET A 182 -4.57 -16.98 18.21
CA MET A 182 -5.03 -15.62 18.52
C MET A 182 -6.50 -15.44 18.18
N SER A 183 -7.10 -14.33 18.61
CA SER A 183 -8.47 -14.00 18.22
C SER A 183 -8.55 -13.73 16.71
N TYR A 184 -9.71 -13.89 16.09
CA TYR A 184 -9.87 -13.58 14.66
C TYR A 184 -9.46 -12.14 14.34
N ARG A 185 -9.77 -11.19 15.24
CA ARG A 185 -9.37 -9.79 15.11
C ARG A 185 -7.86 -9.63 15.10
N ASP A 186 -7.15 -10.25 16.04
CA ASP A 186 -5.69 -10.17 16.09
C ASP A 186 -5.06 -10.86 14.88
N LEU A 187 -5.68 -11.95 14.39
CA LEU A 187 -5.24 -12.65 13.19
C LEU A 187 -5.33 -11.75 11.95
N ILE A 188 -6.44 -11.03 11.78
CA ILE A 188 -6.58 -10.03 10.73
C ILE A 188 -5.49 -8.97 10.84
N LEU A 189 -5.25 -8.41 12.03
CA LEU A 189 -4.20 -7.39 12.23
C LEU A 189 -2.80 -7.90 11.87
N GLN A 190 -2.46 -9.13 12.26
CA GLN A 190 -1.17 -9.73 11.91
C GLN A 190 -1.08 -10.03 10.41
N PHE A 191 -2.17 -10.48 9.78
CA PHE A 191 -2.21 -10.77 8.37
C PHE A 191 -2.03 -9.51 7.53
N THR A 192 -2.77 -8.46 7.86
CA THR A 192 -2.67 -7.16 7.22
C THR A 192 -1.28 -6.54 7.43
N GLN A 193 -0.68 -6.69 8.61
CA GLN A 193 0.70 -6.28 8.85
C GLN A 193 1.69 -7.03 7.94
N ALA A 194 1.50 -8.34 7.72
CA ALA A 194 2.33 -9.11 6.80
C ALA A 194 2.19 -8.63 5.35
N GLN A 195 0.96 -8.33 4.91
CA GLN A 195 0.70 -7.75 3.58
C GLN A 195 1.39 -6.39 3.43
N CYS A 196 1.25 -5.50 4.41
CA CYS A 196 1.87 -4.17 4.37
C CYS A 196 3.39 -4.24 4.30
N LEU A 197 4.02 -5.09 5.13
CA LEU A 197 5.47 -5.29 5.12
C LEU A 197 5.96 -5.87 3.80
N ALA A 198 5.21 -6.78 3.19
CA ALA A 198 5.56 -7.34 1.89
C ALA A 198 5.46 -6.30 0.76
N LEU A 199 4.41 -5.45 0.78
CA LEU A 199 4.27 -4.34 -0.14
C LEU A 199 5.40 -3.31 0.04
N ASP A 200 5.82 -3.04 1.27
CA ASP A 200 6.99 -2.23 1.57
C ASP A 200 8.27 -2.82 0.98
N LEU A 201 8.51 -4.12 1.14
CA LEU A 201 9.70 -4.76 0.58
C LEU A 201 9.73 -4.69 -0.96
N LEU A 202 8.59 -4.87 -1.62
CA LEU A 202 8.45 -4.67 -3.07
C LEU A 202 8.72 -3.20 -3.46
N ALA A 203 8.23 -2.25 -2.67
CA ALA A 203 8.46 -0.83 -2.89
C ALA A 203 9.93 -0.45 -2.70
N MET A 204 10.59 -0.98 -1.67
CA MET A 204 12.02 -0.81 -1.42
C MET A 204 12.86 -1.42 -2.55
N GLU A 205 12.50 -2.61 -3.04
CA GLU A 205 13.11 -3.27 -4.20
C GLU A 205 13.03 -2.35 -5.44
N ALA A 206 11.84 -1.82 -5.75
CA ALA A 206 11.64 -0.91 -6.87
C ALA A 206 12.40 0.41 -6.69
N TYR A 207 12.40 0.95 -5.47
CA TYR A 207 13.03 2.22 -5.14
C TYR A 207 14.53 2.18 -5.40
N HIS A 208 15.24 1.23 -4.79
CA HIS A 208 16.70 1.11 -4.95
C HIS A 208 17.10 0.50 -6.28
N GLY A 209 16.28 -0.42 -6.82
CA GLY A 209 16.59 -1.09 -8.08
C GLY A 209 16.56 -0.14 -9.29
N HIS A 210 15.69 0.87 -9.29
CA HIS A 210 15.64 1.82 -10.41
C HIS A 210 15.12 3.21 -10.09
N MET A 211 14.13 3.38 -9.19
CA MET A 211 13.49 4.70 -9.04
C MET A 211 14.45 5.77 -8.50
N PHE A 212 15.33 5.42 -7.56
CA PHE A 212 16.34 6.34 -7.04
C PHE A 212 17.25 6.91 -8.14
N ALA A 213 17.71 6.04 -9.05
CA ALA A 213 18.52 6.45 -10.19
C ALA A 213 17.72 7.34 -11.15
N ARG A 214 16.44 7.04 -11.39
CA ARG A 214 15.55 7.87 -12.22
C ARG A 214 15.35 9.26 -11.62
N MET A 215 15.09 9.34 -10.31
CA MET A 215 14.92 10.60 -9.58
C MET A 215 16.18 11.48 -9.64
N SER A 216 17.36 10.87 -9.77
CA SER A 216 18.63 11.59 -9.94
C SER A 216 18.81 12.17 -11.36
N GLN A 217 18.14 11.61 -12.38
CA GLN A 217 18.25 12.02 -13.79
C GLN A 217 17.23 13.11 -14.16
N ARG A 218 17.34 14.29 -13.55
CA ARG A 218 16.35 15.39 -13.66
C ARG A 218 16.01 15.88 -15.08
N GLN A 219 16.88 15.65 -16.07
CA GLN A 219 16.64 16.07 -17.46
C GLN A 219 15.87 15.05 -18.29
N LYS A 220 15.66 13.84 -17.76
CA LYS A 220 15.02 12.73 -18.45
C LYS A 220 13.60 12.53 -17.92
N ILE A 221 12.64 12.56 -18.83
CA ILE A 221 11.23 12.26 -18.53
C ILE A 221 11.05 10.74 -18.66
N TYR A 222 10.49 10.11 -17.63
CA TYR A 222 10.18 8.68 -17.63
C TYR A 222 8.68 8.47 -17.84
N PRO A 223 8.27 7.33 -18.43
CA PRO A 223 6.87 6.95 -18.47
C PRO A 223 6.31 6.82 -17.05
N LEU A 224 5.08 7.30 -16.87
CA LEU A 224 4.30 7.11 -15.65
C LEU A 224 4.19 5.62 -15.31
N ARG A 225 4.26 5.31 -14.01
CA ARG A 225 4.07 3.97 -13.44
C ARG A 225 2.75 3.94 -12.67
N PRO A 226 1.60 3.72 -13.36
CA PRO A 226 0.28 3.81 -12.74
C PRO A 226 0.01 2.72 -11.69
N GLU A 227 0.83 1.67 -11.67
CA GLU A 227 0.77 0.62 -10.66
C GLU A 227 1.28 1.06 -9.28
N PHE A 228 2.01 2.17 -9.18
CA PHE A 228 2.52 2.68 -7.91
C PHE A 228 1.53 3.65 -7.25
N MET A 229 1.50 3.63 -5.92
CA MET A 229 0.63 4.46 -5.09
C MET A 229 0.86 5.95 -5.37
N GLY A 230 2.12 6.34 -5.52
CA GLY A 230 2.51 7.73 -5.63
C GLY A 230 2.41 8.45 -4.28
N CYS A 231 2.61 9.77 -4.31
CA CYS A 231 2.50 10.60 -3.12
C CYS A 231 2.06 12.02 -3.51
N HIS A 232 1.55 12.76 -2.53
CA HIS A 232 1.30 14.19 -2.68
C HIS A 232 2.42 15.01 -2.03
N THR A 233 2.67 16.20 -2.56
CA THR A 233 3.74 17.09 -2.09
C THR A 233 3.22 18.53 -1.99
N SER A 234 3.69 19.28 -0.99
CA SER A 234 3.33 20.68 -0.79
C SER A 234 4.27 21.66 -1.51
N GLY A 235 5.41 21.16 -2.01
CA GLY A 235 6.41 21.96 -2.72
C GLY A 235 6.27 21.83 -4.24
N PRO A 236 6.30 22.94 -5.02
CA PRO A 236 6.24 22.88 -6.49
C PRO A 236 7.45 22.14 -7.12
N GLY A 237 8.50 21.86 -6.35
CA GLY A 237 9.73 21.22 -6.82
C GLY A 237 9.70 19.69 -6.94
N TYR A 238 8.66 19.02 -6.45
CA TYR A 238 8.54 17.55 -6.52
C TYR A 238 7.51 17.08 -7.56
N LEU A 239 6.85 18.01 -8.26
CA LEU A 239 5.90 17.74 -9.35
C LEU A 239 6.54 17.19 -10.64
N ASN A 240 7.85 16.94 -10.62
CA ASN A 240 8.59 16.34 -11.74
C ASN A 240 9.05 14.93 -11.36
N GLN A 241 8.14 13.96 -11.28
CA GLN A 241 8.48 12.54 -11.20
C GLN A 241 7.52 11.69 -12.02
#